data_AF-A0A541C752-F1
#
_entry.id   AF-A0A541C752-F1
#
_cell.length_a   1.000
_cell.length_b   1.000
_cell.length_c   1.000
_cell.angle_alpha   90.00
_cell.angle_beta   90.00
_cell.angle_gamma   90.00
#
_symmetry.space_group_name_H-M   'P 1'
#
loop_
_entity.id
_entity.type
_entity.pdbx_description
1 polymer ?
#
loop_
_entity_poly.entity_id
_entity_poly.type
_entity_poly.pdbx_seq_one_letter_code
_entity_poly.pdbx_strand_id
1 'polypeptide(L)'
;MERYASLDALVRQQLRKWPQHPPGLWARMTSPPRVLRGRPADAAATVSPFLKIPGTDRLKTLPDGMWLQFGGTPEDPWCDVVAVEACSSFQNLLDKRSRFAPSTHSLLAVCPLPWLLAPATGEDATPRWRLTGVLKTEPTAALTLPVRDIRVLYGLKEKHYEPFARSQVPHAHEFFCPMGALTAERGYEAPAMRALMMRLTAAANFFGPPDASAT
;
A
#
# COMPACT_ATOMS: atom_id res chain seq x y z
N MET A 1 -6.86 32.84 -2.22
CA MET A 1 -6.31 32.29 -3.48
C MET A 1 -6.18 30.78 -3.29
N GLU A 2 -7.27 30.04 -3.55
CA GLU A 2 -7.30 28.58 -3.38
C GLU A 2 -6.40 27.95 -4.45
N ARG A 3 -5.26 27.40 -4.04
CA ARG A 3 -4.47 26.51 -4.91
C ARG A 3 -5.32 25.27 -5.18
N TYR A 4 -5.82 25.12 -6.41
CA TYR A 4 -6.40 23.86 -6.88
C TYR A 4 -5.32 22.78 -6.81
N ALA A 5 -5.25 22.06 -5.68
CA ALA A 5 -4.42 20.88 -5.56
C ALA A 5 -4.93 19.83 -6.55
N SER A 6 -4.03 19.14 -7.26
CA SER A 6 -4.44 18.00 -8.08
C SER A 6 -5.11 16.94 -7.20
N LEU A 7 -6.00 16.14 -7.78
CA LEU A 7 -6.74 15.12 -7.03
C LEU A 7 -5.80 14.16 -6.29
N ASP A 8 -4.69 13.80 -6.93
CA ASP A 8 -3.62 12.98 -6.34
C ASP A 8 -3.00 13.67 -5.11
N ALA A 9 -2.79 14.99 -5.17
CA ALA A 9 -2.26 15.75 -4.04
C ALA A 9 -3.25 15.79 -2.87
N LEU A 10 -4.55 15.95 -3.15
CA LEU A 10 -5.60 15.90 -2.12
C LEU A 10 -5.69 14.51 -1.48
N VAL A 11 -5.68 13.44 -2.29
CA VAL A 11 -5.69 12.07 -1.76
C VAL A 11 -4.45 11.82 -0.91
N ARG A 12 -3.25 12.16 -1.40
CA ARG A 12 -2.02 12.04 -0.60
C ARG A 12 -2.08 12.87 0.69
N GLN A 13 -2.71 14.05 0.68
CA GLN A 13 -2.90 14.84 1.88
C GLN A 13 -3.76 14.11 2.91
N GLN A 14 -4.87 13.50 2.49
CA GLN A 14 -5.72 12.74 3.42
C GLN A 14 -5.06 11.44 3.87
N LEU A 15 -4.42 10.69 2.97
CA LEU A 15 -3.72 9.45 3.31
C LEU A 15 -2.56 9.65 4.31
N ARG A 16 -1.96 10.84 4.39
CA ARG A 16 -0.97 11.15 5.46
C ARG A 16 -1.60 11.12 6.85
N LYS A 17 -2.88 11.48 6.96
CA LYS A 17 -3.63 11.45 8.22
C LYS A 17 -4.04 10.04 8.62
N TRP A 18 -4.00 9.08 7.69
CA TRP A 18 -4.32 7.69 8.00
C TRP A 18 -3.23 7.12 8.90
N PRO A 19 -3.58 6.30 9.92
CA PRO A 19 -2.59 5.77 10.82
C PRO A 19 -1.64 4.77 10.13
N GLN A 20 -0.52 4.49 10.79
CA GLN A 20 0.45 3.46 10.38
C GLN A 20 -0.23 2.10 10.14
N HIS A 21 -1.25 1.79 10.96
CA HIS A 21 -2.13 0.64 10.81
C HIS A 21 -3.57 1.11 10.54
N PRO A 22 -4.00 1.26 9.27
CA PRO A 22 -5.36 1.68 8.92
C PRO A 22 -6.42 0.77 9.55
N PRO A 23 -7.48 1.33 10.17
CA PRO A 23 -8.51 0.51 10.81
C PRO A 23 -9.17 -0.47 9.84
N GLY A 24 -9.33 -1.72 10.30
CA GLY A 24 -9.84 -2.83 9.49
C GLY A 24 -8.75 -3.57 8.73
N LEU A 25 -7.68 -2.89 8.30
CA LEU A 25 -6.56 -3.56 7.66
C LEU A 25 -5.79 -4.39 8.72
N TRP A 26 -5.62 -5.67 8.46
CA TRP A 26 -5.01 -6.69 9.33
C TRP A 26 -5.67 -6.91 10.70
N ALA A 27 -6.90 -6.44 10.90
CA ALA A 27 -7.64 -6.60 12.16
C ALA A 27 -7.90 -8.08 12.55
N ARG A 28 -7.74 -9.02 11.61
CA ARG A 28 -7.94 -10.46 11.81
C ARG A 28 -6.66 -11.23 12.16
N MET A 29 -5.53 -10.55 12.33
CA MET A 29 -4.26 -11.20 12.64
C MET A 29 -4.08 -11.40 14.14
N THR A 30 -3.63 -12.59 14.54
CA THR A 30 -3.41 -12.98 15.94
C THR A 30 -2.13 -12.36 16.54
N SER A 31 -1.18 -11.98 15.69
CA SER A 31 0.03 -11.24 16.07
C SER A 31 0.09 -9.89 15.35
N PRO A 32 0.72 -8.86 15.95
CA PRO A 32 0.90 -7.57 15.32
C PRO A 32 1.59 -7.74 13.95
N PRO A 33 0.95 -7.32 12.85
CA PRO A 33 1.52 -7.52 11.53
C PRO A 33 2.71 -6.59 11.35
N ARG A 34 3.80 -7.12 10.76
CA ARG A 34 5.01 -6.36 10.45
C ARG A 34 4.74 -5.44 9.26
N VAL A 35 4.02 -4.36 9.51
CA VAL A 35 3.51 -3.46 8.46
C VAL A 35 4.14 -2.10 8.58
N LEU A 36 4.59 -1.56 7.45
CA LEU A 36 5.08 -0.20 7.33
C LEU A 36 4.35 0.57 6.24
N ARG A 37 4.01 1.83 6.50
CA ARG A 37 3.48 2.74 5.49
C ARG A 37 4.64 3.19 4.62
N GLY A 38 4.61 2.79 3.35
CA GLY A 38 5.58 3.22 2.35
C GLY A 38 5.21 4.58 1.76
N ARG A 39 3.91 4.82 1.52
CA ARG A 39 3.39 6.06 0.94
C ARG A 39 2.00 6.44 1.49
N PRO A 40 1.65 7.74 1.51
CA PRO A 40 2.53 8.89 1.27
C PRO A 40 3.63 8.97 2.33
N ALA A 41 4.81 9.46 1.94
CA ALA A 41 5.89 9.71 2.88
C ALA A 41 5.51 10.78 3.91
N ASP A 42 6.04 10.62 5.12
CA ASP A 42 6.04 11.70 6.12
C ASP A 42 6.78 12.90 5.55
N ALA A 43 6.44 14.11 6.00
CA ALA A 43 7.03 15.35 5.47
C ALA A 43 8.57 15.37 5.57
N ALA A 44 9.14 14.65 6.54
CA ALA A 44 10.58 14.52 6.75
C ALA A 44 11.26 13.46 5.85
N ALA A 45 10.50 12.54 5.24
CA ALA A 45 11.07 11.46 4.43
C ALA A 45 11.18 11.90 2.96
N THR A 46 12.41 12.05 2.48
CA THR A 46 12.73 12.45 1.10
C THR A 46 12.62 11.30 0.09
N VAL A 47 12.56 10.06 0.57
CA VAL A 47 12.54 8.85 -0.26
C VAL A 47 11.42 7.92 0.20
N SER A 48 10.74 7.28 -0.75
CA SER A 48 9.70 6.28 -0.48
C SER A 48 10.03 4.95 -1.16
N PRO A 49 9.52 3.83 -0.64
CA PRO A 49 9.50 2.58 -1.38
C PRO A 49 8.72 2.72 -2.69
N PHE A 50 9.05 1.88 -3.66
CA PHE A 50 8.42 1.82 -4.97
C PHE A 50 8.33 0.38 -5.46
N LEU A 51 7.46 0.14 -6.43
CA LEU A 51 7.34 -1.16 -7.09
C LEU A 51 8.05 -1.12 -8.45
N LYS A 52 8.62 -2.25 -8.86
CA LYS A 52 9.17 -2.43 -10.21
C LYS A 52 8.94 -3.86 -10.71
N ILE A 53 8.99 -4.03 -12.02
CA ILE A 53 9.05 -5.35 -12.64
C ILE A 53 10.50 -5.87 -12.52
N PRO A 54 10.72 -7.15 -12.15
CA PRO A 54 12.06 -7.74 -12.18
C PRO A 54 12.76 -7.54 -13.53
N GLY A 55 14.07 -7.29 -13.50
CA GLY A 55 14.87 -7.14 -14.72
C GLY A 55 14.85 -5.76 -15.39
N THR A 56 14.12 -4.77 -14.87
CA THR A 56 14.15 -3.40 -15.37
C THR A 56 14.13 -2.36 -14.23
N ASP A 57 14.92 -1.30 -14.37
CA ASP A 57 14.90 -0.13 -13.47
C ASP A 57 14.20 1.08 -14.08
N ARG A 58 13.71 0.96 -15.32
CA ARG A 58 13.10 2.07 -16.07
C ARG A 58 11.72 2.45 -15.56
N LEU A 59 10.93 1.47 -15.12
CA LEU A 59 9.54 1.65 -14.71
C LEU A 59 9.42 1.46 -13.21
N LYS A 60 9.27 2.59 -12.49
CA LYS A 60 8.99 2.63 -11.06
C LYS A 60 7.54 3.05 -10.85
N THR A 61 6.78 2.20 -10.17
CA THR A 61 5.41 2.51 -9.75
C THR A 61 5.43 3.08 -8.34
N LEU A 62 4.91 4.30 -8.19
CA LEU A 62 4.79 5.02 -6.93
C LEU A 62 3.31 5.30 -6.66
N PRO A 63 2.60 4.40 -5.95
CA PRO A 63 1.19 4.59 -5.64
C PRO A 63 0.93 5.87 -4.84
N ASP A 64 -0.29 6.41 -4.88
CA ASP A 64 -0.67 7.54 -4.04
C ASP A 64 -0.64 7.18 -2.55
N GLY A 65 -1.08 5.96 -2.21
CA GLY A 65 -0.89 5.33 -0.90
C GLY A 65 -0.29 3.94 -1.03
N MET A 66 0.56 3.54 -0.10
CA MET A 66 1.17 2.22 -0.11
C MET A 66 1.49 1.75 1.31
N TRP A 67 1.07 0.54 1.63
CA TRP A 67 1.46 -0.18 2.84
C TRP A 67 2.11 -1.51 2.46
N LEU A 68 3.16 -1.85 3.19
CA LEU A 68 3.96 -3.05 2.98
C LEU A 68 3.84 -3.93 4.21
N GLN A 69 3.37 -5.17 4.03
CA GLN A 69 3.41 -6.20 5.06
C GLN A 69 4.61 -7.10 4.78
N PHE A 70 5.57 -7.12 5.70
CA PHE A 70 6.78 -7.93 5.62
C PHE A 70 6.54 -9.31 6.22
N GLY A 71 7.10 -10.35 5.60
CA GLY A 71 7.06 -11.70 6.13
C GLY A 71 8.09 -12.61 5.50
N GLY A 72 8.00 -13.89 5.88
CA GLY A 72 9.00 -14.91 5.52
C GLY A 72 10.13 -14.98 6.55
N THR A 73 11.20 -15.67 6.17
CA THR A 73 12.44 -15.73 6.94
C THR A 73 13.48 -14.78 6.35
N PRO A 74 14.57 -14.48 7.05
CA PRO A 74 15.66 -13.70 6.47
C PRO A 74 16.29 -14.34 5.23
N GLU A 75 16.18 -15.66 5.09
CA GLU A 75 16.66 -16.43 3.95
C GLU A 75 15.66 -16.46 2.79
N ASP A 76 14.35 -16.35 3.06
CA ASP A 76 13.28 -16.29 2.07
C ASP A 76 12.26 -15.18 2.41
N PRO A 77 12.64 -13.90 2.24
CA PRO A 77 11.78 -12.78 2.63
C PRO A 77 10.83 -12.38 1.49
N TRP A 78 9.62 -11.95 1.85
CA TRP A 78 8.62 -11.45 0.91
C TRP A 78 7.87 -10.24 1.48
N CYS A 79 7.10 -9.57 0.63
CA CYS A 79 6.12 -8.60 1.09
C CYS A 79 4.76 -8.73 0.40
N ASP A 80 3.69 -8.49 1.14
CA ASP A 80 2.38 -8.19 0.55
C ASP A 80 2.18 -6.67 0.49
N VAL A 81 1.48 -6.20 -0.54
CA VAL A 81 1.32 -4.77 -0.82
C VAL A 81 -0.15 -4.38 -0.86
N VAL A 82 -0.51 -3.32 -0.12
CA VAL A 82 -1.77 -2.61 -0.32
C VAL A 82 -1.46 -1.27 -0.93
N ALA A 83 -1.96 -1.04 -2.14
CA ALA A 83 -1.81 0.22 -2.87
C ALA A 83 -3.14 0.98 -2.95
N VAL A 84 -3.05 2.31 -2.96
CA VAL A 84 -4.20 3.22 -3.16
C VAL A 84 -3.85 4.15 -4.32
N GLU A 85 -4.79 4.34 -5.23
CA GLU A 85 -4.60 5.12 -6.45
C GLU A 85 -5.80 6.05 -6.70
N ALA A 86 -5.53 7.35 -6.80
CA ALA A 86 -6.55 8.34 -7.14
C ALA A 86 -6.75 8.41 -8.66
N CYS A 87 -7.93 8.11 -9.18
CA CYS A 87 -8.16 8.10 -10.63
C CYS A 87 -9.10 9.25 -11.02
N SER A 88 -8.54 10.26 -11.69
CA SER A 88 -9.27 11.48 -12.06
C SER A 88 -10.11 11.33 -13.34
N SER A 89 -9.81 10.32 -14.15
CA SER A 89 -10.49 9.96 -15.40
C SER A 89 -10.41 8.45 -15.64
N PHE A 90 -11.21 7.93 -16.58
CA PHE A 90 -11.14 6.53 -16.99
C PHE A 90 -9.80 6.17 -17.67
N GLN A 91 -9.25 7.06 -18.50
CA GLN A 91 -7.92 6.86 -19.10
C GLN A 91 -6.83 6.75 -18.02
N ASN A 92 -6.90 7.60 -16.99
CA ASN A 92 -5.97 7.57 -15.86
C ASN A 92 -6.12 6.27 -15.04
N LEU A 93 -7.35 5.77 -14.89
CA LEU A 93 -7.59 4.45 -14.31
C LEU A 93 -6.89 3.35 -15.12
N LEU A 94 -7.08 3.30 -16.45
CA LEU A 94 -6.47 2.26 -17.29
C LEU A 94 -4.94 2.30 -17.26
N ASP A 95 -4.34 3.49 -17.32
CA ASP A 95 -2.90 3.68 -17.17
C ASP A 95 -2.41 3.16 -15.80
N LYS A 96 -3.07 3.53 -14.70
CA LYS A 96 -2.72 3.04 -13.36
C LYS A 96 -2.93 1.53 -13.22
N ARG A 97 -4.03 0.96 -13.73
CA ARG A 97 -4.32 -0.49 -13.72
C ARG A 97 -3.24 -1.31 -14.40
N SER A 98 -2.68 -0.83 -15.51
CA SER A 98 -1.62 -1.53 -16.24
C SER A 98 -0.35 -1.79 -15.41
N ARG A 99 -0.13 -1.00 -14.35
CA ARG A 99 1.03 -1.10 -13.44
C ARG A 99 0.86 -2.15 -12.35
N PHE A 100 -0.35 -2.68 -12.18
CA PHE A 100 -0.69 -3.66 -11.16
C PHE A 100 -1.46 -4.80 -11.83
N ALA A 101 -0.74 -5.73 -12.46
CA ALA A 101 -1.35 -6.88 -13.11
C ALA A 101 -0.64 -8.17 -12.68
N PRO A 102 -0.86 -8.64 -11.43
CA PRO A 102 -0.18 -9.81 -10.87
C PRO A 102 -0.47 -11.10 -11.65
N SER A 103 -1.53 -11.14 -12.46
CA SER A 103 -1.83 -12.25 -13.38
C SER A 103 -0.92 -12.28 -14.61
N THR A 104 -0.19 -11.20 -14.90
CA THR A 104 0.63 -11.06 -16.12
C THR A 104 2.11 -10.85 -15.84
N HIS A 105 2.47 -10.35 -14.65
CA HIS A 105 3.86 -10.13 -14.27
C HIS A 105 4.05 -10.15 -12.75
N SER A 106 5.25 -10.53 -12.32
CA SER A 106 5.69 -10.40 -10.94
C SER A 106 6.13 -8.96 -10.64
N LEU A 107 6.03 -8.55 -9.38
CA LEU A 107 6.50 -7.26 -8.89
C LEU A 107 7.56 -7.45 -7.80
N LEU A 108 8.49 -6.50 -7.73
CA LEU A 108 9.41 -6.32 -6.60
C LEU A 108 9.05 -5.04 -5.86
N ALA A 109 9.03 -5.09 -4.53
CA ALA A 109 9.04 -3.90 -3.70
C ALA A 109 10.48 -3.54 -3.35
N VAL A 110 10.88 -2.32 -3.69
CA VAL A 110 12.19 -1.78 -3.33
C VAL A 110 12.00 -0.80 -2.20
N CYS A 111 12.64 -1.08 -1.06
CA CYS A 111 12.70 -0.23 0.13
C CYS A 111 14.09 0.44 0.20
N PRO A 112 14.21 1.73 -0.17
CA PRO A 112 15.50 2.41 -0.19
C PRO A 112 16.13 2.51 1.19
N LEU A 113 17.47 2.46 1.24
CA LEU A 113 18.23 2.53 2.50
C LEU A 113 17.84 3.73 3.39
N PRO A 114 17.73 4.98 2.88
CA PRO A 114 17.34 6.12 3.71
C PRO A 114 15.95 5.96 4.33
N TRP A 115 15.02 5.26 3.66
CA TRP A 115 13.69 4.99 4.21
C TRP A 115 13.73 3.91 5.30
N LEU A 116 14.56 2.88 5.13
CA LEU A 116 14.77 1.81 6.11
C LEU A 116 15.41 2.30 7.40
N LEU A 117 16.36 3.24 7.30
CA LEU A 117 17.07 3.80 8.45
C LEU A 117 16.28 4.89 9.19
N ALA A 118 15.31 5.50 8.52
CA ALA A 118 14.48 6.55 9.13
C ALA A 118 13.49 5.98 10.17
N PRO A 119 13.06 6.81 11.14
CA PRO A 119 12.04 6.45 12.13
C PRO A 119 10.76 5.91 11.52
N ALA A 120 10.11 4.98 12.20
CA ALA A 120 8.85 4.37 11.77
C ALA A 120 7.73 5.41 11.64
N THR A 121 7.60 6.28 12.65
CA THR A 121 6.68 7.41 12.68
C THR A 121 7.34 8.61 13.38
N GLY A 122 6.66 9.75 13.45
CA GLY A 122 7.14 10.90 14.24
C GLY A 122 7.15 10.64 15.76
N GLU A 123 6.36 9.69 16.23
CA GLU A 123 6.24 9.33 17.65
C GLU A 123 7.10 8.10 18.01
N ASP A 124 7.40 7.24 17.02
CA ASP A 124 8.23 6.06 17.16
C ASP A 124 9.57 6.24 16.42
N ALA A 125 10.61 6.51 17.21
CA ALA A 125 11.99 6.69 16.73
C ALA A 125 12.65 5.39 16.23
N THR A 126 12.01 4.23 16.38
CA THR A 126 12.55 2.94 15.93
C THR A 126 12.82 2.97 14.42
N PRO A 127 14.04 2.64 13.96
CA PRO A 127 14.31 2.53 12.53
C PRO A 127 13.40 1.49 11.87
N ARG A 128 12.82 1.83 10.71
CA ARG A 128 11.88 0.97 9.99
C ARG A 128 12.41 -0.45 9.75
N TRP A 129 13.71 -0.60 9.48
CA TRP A 129 14.30 -1.93 9.26
C TRP A 129 14.09 -2.91 10.42
N ARG A 130 14.10 -2.42 11.67
CA ARG A 130 13.88 -3.26 12.86
C ARG A 130 12.46 -3.80 12.95
N LEU A 131 11.50 -3.05 12.40
CA LEU A 131 10.08 -3.42 12.40
C LEU A 131 9.71 -4.39 11.27
N THR A 132 10.55 -4.50 10.24
CA THR A 132 10.32 -5.46 9.14
C THR A 132 10.43 -6.90 9.61
N GLY A 133 11.30 -7.15 10.60
CA GLY A 133 11.67 -8.47 11.11
C GLY A 133 12.24 -9.46 10.08
N VAL A 134 12.54 -9.00 8.86
CA VAL A 134 13.24 -9.80 7.84
C VAL A 134 14.75 -9.52 7.83
N LEU A 135 15.18 -8.40 8.41
CA LEU A 135 16.58 -8.01 8.55
C LEU A 135 17.07 -8.31 9.97
N LYS A 136 18.12 -9.14 10.10
CA LYS A 136 18.76 -9.47 11.39
C LYS A 136 19.75 -8.38 11.85
N THR A 137 20.33 -7.65 10.91
CA THR A 137 21.34 -6.61 11.16
C THR A 137 20.96 -5.32 10.42
N GLU A 138 21.60 -4.21 10.80
CA GLU A 138 21.38 -2.93 10.13
C GLU A 138 21.75 -3.03 8.64
N PRO A 139 20.85 -2.64 7.72
CA PRO A 139 21.11 -2.74 6.30
C PRO A 139 22.11 -1.68 5.85
N THR A 140 22.98 -2.04 4.89
CA THR A 140 23.90 -1.10 4.22
C THR A 140 23.48 -0.79 2.78
N ALA A 141 22.38 -1.39 2.32
CA ALA A 141 21.82 -1.22 0.98
C ALA A 141 20.29 -1.23 1.01
N ALA A 142 19.67 -0.94 -0.13
CA ALA A 142 18.21 -1.06 -0.27
C ALA A 142 17.77 -2.52 -0.11
N LEU A 143 16.63 -2.74 0.55
CA LEU A 143 15.97 -4.04 0.63
C LEU A 143 15.03 -4.22 -0.56
N THR A 144 15.24 -5.25 -1.36
CA THR A 144 14.36 -5.61 -2.49
C THR A 144 13.68 -6.93 -2.20
N LEU A 145 12.35 -6.95 -2.25
CA LEU A 145 11.54 -8.11 -1.89
C LEU A 145 10.62 -8.52 -3.05
N PRO A 146 10.40 -9.83 -3.28
CA PRO A 146 9.30 -10.28 -4.12
C PRO A 146 7.95 -9.87 -3.49
N VAL A 147 7.06 -9.34 -4.33
CA VAL A 147 5.67 -9.08 -3.94
C VAL A 147 4.88 -10.38 -4.07
N ARG A 148 4.40 -10.92 -2.95
CA ARG A 148 3.66 -12.19 -2.90
C ARG A 148 2.17 -11.98 -3.20
N ASP A 149 1.53 -11.03 -2.53
CA ASP A 149 0.17 -10.57 -2.84
C ASP A 149 0.15 -9.05 -3.02
N ILE A 150 -0.71 -8.56 -3.92
CA ILE A 150 -0.97 -7.13 -4.06
C ILE A 150 -2.46 -6.88 -4.18
N ARG A 151 -2.96 -5.89 -3.42
CA ARG A 151 -4.33 -5.41 -3.48
C ARG A 151 -4.33 -3.92 -3.75
N VAL A 152 -5.16 -3.47 -4.69
CA VAL A 152 -5.18 -2.07 -5.12
C VAL A 152 -6.57 -1.48 -4.96
N LEU A 153 -6.66 -0.39 -4.20
CA LEU A 153 -7.87 0.40 -4.06
C LEU A 153 -7.83 1.62 -4.99
N TYR A 154 -8.69 1.63 -5.99
CA TYR A 154 -8.88 2.76 -6.89
C TYR A 154 -10.01 3.67 -6.40
N GLY A 155 -9.69 4.95 -6.20
CA GLY A 155 -10.69 6.00 -6.02
C GLY A 155 -11.16 6.53 -7.36
N LEU A 156 -12.47 6.55 -7.62
CA LEU A 156 -13.04 7.07 -8.86
C LEU A 156 -13.94 8.28 -8.58
N LYS A 157 -13.84 9.34 -9.40
CA LYS A 157 -14.84 10.43 -9.35
C LYS A 157 -16.24 9.86 -9.59
N GLU A 158 -17.27 10.45 -8.99
CA GLU A 158 -18.65 9.93 -9.03
C GLU A 158 -19.13 9.59 -10.45
N LYS A 159 -18.90 10.52 -11.39
CA LYS A 159 -19.23 10.34 -12.82
C LYS A 159 -18.57 9.13 -13.50
N HIS A 160 -17.52 8.57 -12.92
CA HIS A 160 -16.82 7.38 -13.39
C HIS A 160 -17.11 6.16 -12.51
N TYR A 161 -17.33 6.38 -11.21
CA TYR A 161 -17.63 5.31 -10.26
C TYR A 161 -18.97 4.64 -10.56
N GLU A 162 -20.05 5.40 -10.72
CA GLU A 162 -21.39 4.80 -10.92
C GLU A 162 -21.47 3.95 -12.20
N PRO A 163 -21.02 4.41 -13.39
CA PRO A 163 -21.03 3.56 -14.58
C PRO A 163 -20.13 2.33 -14.42
N PHE A 164 -18.97 2.47 -13.75
CA PHE A 164 -18.06 1.37 -13.50
C PHE A 164 -18.72 0.30 -12.62
N ALA A 165 -19.29 0.70 -11.49
CA ALA A 165 -19.96 -0.20 -10.55
C ALA A 165 -21.17 -0.94 -11.17
N ARG A 166 -21.85 -0.32 -12.13
CA ARG A 166 -23.00 -0.94 -12.83
C ARG A 166 -22.62 -1.92 -13.94
N SER A 167 -21.45 -1.77 -14.56
CA SER A 167 -21.15 -2.43 -15.85
C SER A 167 -19.82 -3.16 -15.92
N GLN A 168 -18.92 -2.95 -14.96
CA GLN A 168 -17.57 -3.51 -14.99
C GLN A 168 -17.38 -4.54 -13.88
N VAL A 169 -16.53 -5.52 -14.16
CA VAL A 169 -16.10 -6.53 -13.17
C VAL A 169 -14.63 -6.27 -12.82
N PRO A 170 -14.33 -5.91 -11.56
CA PRO A 170 -12.96 -5.83 -11.06
C PRO A 170 -12.18 -7.15 -11.21
N HIS A 171 -10.86 -7.06 -11.43
CA HIS A 171 -10.00 -8.23 -11.21
C HIS A 171 -9.87 -8.54 -9.71
N ALA A 172 -9.42 -9.75 -9.37
CA ALA A 172 -9.39 -10.24 -7.99
C ALA A 172 -8.56 -9.36 -7.03
N HIS A 173 -7.52 -8.69 -7.52
CA HIS A 173 -6.69 -7.77 -6.74
C HIS A 173 -7.23 -6.33 -6.69
N GLU A 174 -8.28 -6.02 -7.45
CA GLU A 174 -8.78 -4.66 -7.64
C GLU A 174 -10.02 -4.36 -6.79
N PHE A 175 -10.00 -3.21 -6.15
CA PHE A 175 -11.07 -2.70 -5.31
C PHE A 175 -11.35 -1.26 -5.70
N PHE A 176 -12.61 -0.84 -5.56
CA PHE A 176 -13.06 0.45 -6.03
C PHE A 176 -13.88 1.16 -4.97
N CYS A 177 -13.71 2.47 -4.86
CA CYS A 177 -14.55 3.32 -4.02
C CYS A 177 -14.79 4.69 -4.68
N PRO A 178 -15.85 5.41 -4.26
CA PRO A 178 -16.03 6.80 -4.65
C PRO A 178 -14.85 7.64 -4.15
N MET A 179 -14.38 8.59 -4.97
CA MET A 179 -13.28 9.49 -4.63
C MET A 179 -13.56 10.26 -3.34
N GLY A 180 -14.83 10.63 -3.11
CA GLY A 180 -15.27 11.28 -1.87
C GLY A 180 -14.90 10.50 -0.61
N ALA A 181 -14.87 9.16 -0.68
CA ALA A 181 -14.49 8.32 0.45
C ALA A 181 -12.98 8.39 0.77
N LEU A 182 -12.11 8.54 -0.25
CA LEU A 182 -10.66 8.74 -0.05
C LEU A 182 -10.32 10.16 0.39
N THR A 183 -11.11 11.15 -0.04
CA THR A 183 -10.85 12.56 0.25
C THR A 183 -11.55 13.07 1.52
N ALA A 184 -12.40 12.26 2.15
CA ALA A 184 -13.04 12.59 3.41
C ALA A 184 -12.01 12.70 4.55
N GLU A 185 -12.19 13.69 5.42
CA GLU A 185 -11.21 14.04 6.47
C GLU A 185 -10.85 12.88 7.40
N ARG A 186 -11.84 12.09 7.81
CA ARG A 186 -11.69 10.86 8.61
C ARG A 186 -12.22 9.65 7.85
N GLY A 187 -12.00 9.62 6.53
CA GLY A 187 -12.52 8.56 5.66
C GLY A 187 -12.12 7.14 6.11
N TYR A 188 -10.95 6.98 6.73
CA TYR A 188 -10.47 5.71 7.28
C TYR A 188 -11.29 5.16 8.46
N GLU A 189 -12.14 5.97 9.09
CA GLU A 189 -13.00 5.54 10.19
C GLU A 189 -14.40 5.13 9.72
N ALA A 190 -14.78 5.53 8.51
CA ALA A 190 -16.10 5.22 7.95
C ALA A 190 -16.31 3.70 7.92
N PRO A 191 -17.44 3.17 8.43
CA PRO A 191 -17.67 1.73 8.49
C PRO A 191 -17.51 1.03 7.15
N ALA A 192 -17.99 1.65 6.06
CA ALA A 192 -17.84 1.12 4.71
C ALA A 192 -16.38 1.07 4.24
N MET A 193 -15.58 2.08 4.55
CA MET A 193 -14.14 2.08 4.24
C MET A 193 -13.42 1.01 5.07
N ARG A 194 -13.70 0.90 6.37
CA ARG A 194 -13.13 -0.16 7.22
C ARG A 194 -13.47 -1.55 6.71
N ALA A 195 -14.71 -1.76 6.27
CA ALA A 195 -15.16 -3.00 5.64
C ALA A 195 -14.39 -3.30 4.36
N LEU A 196 -14.14 -2.28 3.53
CA LEU A 196 -13.33 -2.41 2.33
C LEU A 196 -11.87 -2.75 2.67
N MET A 197 -11.27 -2.03 3.62
CA MET A 197 -9.89 -2.25 4.08
C MET A 197 -9.69 -3.67 4.65
N MET A 198 -10.67 -4.22 5.36
CA MET A 198 -10.62 -5.62 5.82
C MET A 198 -10.43 -6.62 4.68
N ARG A 199 -11.00 -6.34 3.50
CA ARG A 199 -10.89 -7.19 2.30
C ARG A 199 -9.58 -7.02 1.54
N LEU A 200 -8.82 -5.95 1.81
CA LEU A 200 -7.52 -5.69 1.18
C LEU A 200 -6.36 -6.46 1.83
N THR A 201 -6.65 -7.41 2.73
CA THR A 201 -5.63 -8.25 3.37
C THR A 201 -5.57 -9.63 2.73
N ALA A 202 -4.37 -10.23 2.67
CA ALA A 202 -4.24 -11.65 2.30
C ALA A 202 -5.03 -12.56 3.26
N ALA A 203 -5.17 -12.17 4.54
CA ALA A 203 -6.00 -12.87 5.51
C ALA A 203 -7.50 -12.94 5.13
N ALA A 204 -7.97 -12.07 4.24
CA ALA A 204 -9.33 -12.16 3.69
C ALA A 204 -9.54 -13.39 2.79
N ASN A 205 -8.45 -14.03 2.33
CA ASN A 205 -8.47 -15.30 1.59
C ASN A 205 -8.30 -16.52 2.50
N PHE A 206 -8.58 -16.40 3.81
CA PHE A 206 -8.42 -17.49 4.79
C PHE A 206 -6.98 -17.97 5.00
N PHE A 207 -5.98 -17.23 4.52
CA PHE A 207 -4.59 -17.49 4.91
C PHE A 207 -4.37 -17.08 6.37
N GLY A 208 -3.92 -18.04 7.19
CA GLY A 208 -3.40 -17.75 8.52
C GLY A 208 -2.04 -17.05 8.47
N PRO A 209 -1.67 -16.25 9.47
CA PRO A 209 -0.27 -15.86 9.64
C PRO A 209 0.59 -17.12 9.79
N PRO A 210 1.79 -17.19 9.20
CA PRO A 210 2.71 -18.29 9.50
C PRO A 210 3.02 -18.27 11.00
N ASP A 211 2.93 -19.44 11.65
CA ASP A 211 3.15 -19.57 13.09
C ASP A 211 4.53 -19.01 13.48
N ALA A 212 4.53 -18.08 14.43
CA ALA A 212 5.76 -17.48 14.97
C ALA A 212 6.60 -18.48 15.80
N SER A 213 6.12 -19.72 15.98
CA SER A 213 6.73 -20.79 16.76
C SER A 213 7.57 -21.77 15.93
N ALA A 214 7.70 -21.57 14.62
CA ALA A 214 8.59 -22.37 13.78
C ALA A 214 9.98 -21.71 13.64
N THR A 215 10.61 -21.37 14.76
CA THR A 215 12.06 -21.11 14.90
C THR A 215 12.53 -21.51 16.27
#